data_AF-A0A1G9S9F3-F1
#
_entry.id   AF-A0A1G9S9F3-F1
#
_cell.length_a   1.000
_cell.length_b   1.000
_cell.length_c   1.000
_cell.angle_alpha   90.00
_cell.angle_beta   90.00
_cell.angle_gamma   90.00
#
_symmetry.space_group_name_H-M   'P 1'
#
loop_
_entity.id
_entity.type
_entity.pdbx_description
1 polymer ?
#
loop_
_entity_poly.entity_id
_entity_poly.type
_entity_poly.pdbx_seq_one_letter_code
_entity_poly.pdbx_strand_id
1 'polypeptide(L)'
;MPRGEQEIPADCVTCIRCGWVSYAVSKADAEAHIERHNLWRLEDPSRLRHWPTPAVLDSYRCRGCGQWGPYRRTVAGDCPPGATLNAVVCEHVT
;
A
#
# COMPACT_ATOMS: atom_id res chain seq x y z
N MET A 1 -30.15 -3.17 9.14
CA MET A 1 -29.47 -1.98 8.59
C MET A 1 -28.52 -2.47 7.50
N PRO A 2 -28.75 -2.22 6.20
CA PRO A 2 -27.67 -2.41 5.24
C PRO A 2 -26.56 -1.45 5.69
N ARG A 3 -25.40 -2.00 6.09
CA ARG A 3 -24.23 -1.18 6.41
C ARG A 3 -23.94 -0.40 5.14
N GLY A 4 -24.16 0.90 5.18
CA GLY A 4 -24.03 1.77 4.01
C GLY A 4 -22.74 1.45 3.28
N GLU A 5 -22.84 1.36 1.95
CA GLU A 5 -21.68 1.36 1.07
C GLU A 5 -20.79 2.52 1.50
N GLN A 6 -19.73 2.22 2.24
CA GLN A 6 -18.69 3.21 2.50
C GLN A 6 -18.06 3.47 1.14
N GLU A 7 -18.12 4.73 0.73
CA GLU A 7 -17.52 5.17 -0.52
C GLU A 7 -16.07 4.71 -0.56
N ILE A 8 -15.71 3.98 -1.62
CA ILE A 8 -14.37 3.44 -1.77
C ILE A 8 -13.43 4.64 -1.96
N PRO A 9 -12.40 4.79 -1.10
CA PRO A 9 -11.44 5.87 -1.23
C PRO A 9 -10.87 5.94 -2.65
N ALA A 10 -10.73 7.15 -3.19
CA ALA A 10 -10.34 7.36 -4.58
C ALA A 10 -8.96 6.77 -4.89
N ASP A 11 -8.07 6.75 -3.90
CA ASP A 11 -6.73 6.19 -3.92
C ASP A 11 -6.68 4.65 -3.87
N CYS A 12 -7.81 3.95 -3.65
CA CYS A 12 -7.84 2.49 -3.70
C CYS A 12 -7.70 1.99 -5.15
N VAL A 13 -6.76 1.05 -5.32
CA VAL A 13 -6.48 0.37 -6.58
C VAL A 13 -6.51 -1.14 -6.47
N THR A 14 -6.96 -1.78 -7.54
CA THR A 14 -7.02 -3.23 -7.69
C THR A 14 -6.00 -3.65 -8.75
N CYS A 15 -5.10 -4.58 -8.39
CA CYS A 15 -4.12 -5.13 -9.31
C CYS A 15 -4.83 -5.95 -10.40
N ILE A 16 -4.64 -5.58 -11.66
CA ILE A 16 -5.31 -6.26 -12.79
C ILE A 16 -4.85 -7.72 -12.92
N ARG A 17 -3.61 -8.01 -12.50
CA ARG A 17 -3.02 -9.36 -12.63
C ARG A 17 -3.55 -10.36 -11.62
N CYS A 18 -3.81 -9.94 -10.39
CA CYS A 18 -4.12 -10.88 -9.30
C CYS A 18 -5.30 -10.47 -8.41
N GLY A 19 -5.98 -9.37 -8.72
CA GLY A 19 -7.15 -8.89 -7.97
C GLY A 19 -6.83 -8.34 -6.57
N TRP A 20 -5.55 -8.24 -6.19
CA TRP A 20 -5.19 -7.72 -4.87
C TRP A 20 -5.50 -6.23 -4.78
N VAL A 21 -6.13 -5.82 -3.69
CA VAL A 21 -6.51 -4.43 -3.45
C VAL A 21 -5.49 -3.74 -2.53
N SER A 22 -5.17 -2.50 -2.85
CA SER A 22 -4.16 -1.69 -2.17
C SER A 22 -4.57 -0.23 -2.25
N TYR A 23 -3.94 0.63 -1.47
CA TYR A 23 -4.04 2.08 -1.68
C TYR A 23 -2.82 2.56 -2.47
N ALA A 24 -3.03 3.48 -3.40
CA ALA A 24 -1.99 4.05 -4.24
C ALA A 24 -1.28 5.19 -3.53
N VAL A 25 0.03 5.26 -3.72
CA VAL A 25 0.88 6.38 -3.32
C VAL A 25 1.77 6.79 -4.48
N SER A 26 2.20 8.05 -4.50
CA SER A 26 3.25 8.48 -5.42
C SER A 26 4.59 7.83 -5.04
N LYS A 27 5.49 7.73 -6.01
CA LYS A 27 6.87 7.28 -5.75
C LYS A 27 7.56 8.21 -4.75
N ALA A 28 7.35 9.52 -4.85
CA ALA A 28 7.95 10.50 -3.96
C ALA A 28 7.49 10.30 -2.49
N ASP A 29 6.20 10.03 -2.27
CA ASP A 29 5.67 9.77 -0.93
C ASP A 29 6.23 8.46 -0.35
N ALA A 30 6.37 7.43 -1.19
CA ALA A 30 6.98 6.17 -0.79
C ALA A 30 8.45 6.36 -0.37
N GLU A 31 9.24 7.09 -1.17
CA GLU A 31 10.64 7.41 -0.87
C GLU A 31 10.77 8.22 0.42
N ALA A 32 9.94 9.25 0.59
CA ALA A 32 9.94 10.08 1.79
C ALA A 32 9.52 9.27 3.04
N HIS A 33 8.58 8.34 2.92
CA HIS A 33 8.24 7.42 4.02
C HIS A 33 9.40 6.49 4.35
N ILE A 34 10.06 5.90 3.34
CA ILE A 34 11.21 5.01 3.53
C ILE A 34 12.32 5.73 4.28
N GLU A 35 12.66 6.95 3.88
CA GLU A 35 13.68 7.77 4.53
C GLU A 35 13.34 8.00 6.01
N ARG A 36 12.15 8.54 6.29
CA ARG A 36 11.70 8.80 7.67
C ARG A 36 11.67 7.54 8.51
N HIS A 37 11.14 6.44 7.98
CA HIS A 37 11.06 5.17 8.70
C HIS A 37 12.45 4.60 8.98
N ASN A 38 13.38 4.67 8.03
CA ASN A 38 14.74 4.16 8.22
C ASN A 38 15.54 4.98 9.22
N LEU A 39 15.35 6.30 9.27
CA LEU A 39 15.93 7.15 10.31
C LEU A 39 15.33 6.80 11.67
N TRP A 40 14.01 6.79 11.79
CA TRP A 40 13.29 6.41 13.01
C TRP A 40 13.72 5.03 13.53
N ARG A 41 13.87 4.06 12.64
CA ARG A 41 14.31 2.69 12.98
C ARG A 41 15.70 2.65 13.64
N LEU A 42 16.57 3.61 13.33
CA LEU A 42 17.95 3.69 13.84
C LEU A 42 18.10 4.52 15.12
N GLU A 43 17.10 5.34 15.46
CA GLU A 43 17.12 6.18 16.67
C GLU A 43 17.13 5.37 17.98
N ASP A 44 16.55 4.17 17.97
CA ASP A 44 16.47 3.29 19.15
C ASP A 44 16.82 1.85 18.77
N PRO A 45 17.89 1.26 19.34
CA PRO A 45 18.27 -0.13 19.10
C PRO A 45 17.15 -1.15 19.36
N SER A 46 16.21 -0.87 20.26
CA SER A 46 15.07 -1.75 20.53
C SER A 46 14.16 -1.94 19.30
N ARG A 47 14.08 -0.92 18.42
CA ARG A 47 13.28 -0.96 17.19
C ARG A 47 13.87 -1.95 16.19
N LEU A 48 15.19 -2.16 16.18
CA LEU A 48 15.84 -3.15 15.31
C LEU A 48 15.38 -4.58 15.60
N ARG A 49 14.87 -4.87 16.80
CA ARG A 49 14.27 -6.18 17.11
C ARG A 49 12.99 -6.43 16.32
N HIS A 50 12.18 -5.39 16.12
CA HIS A 50 10.89 -5.46 15.44
C HIS A 50 11.00 -5.15 13.93
N TRP A 51 11.95 -4.30 13.56
CA TRP A 51 12.26 -3.90 12.19
C TRP A 51 13.76 -4.06 11.91
N PRO A 52 14.25 -5.31 11.79
CA PRO A 52 15.69 -5.58 11.63
C PRO A 52 16.23 -5.12 10.27
N THR A 53 15.39 -5.12 9.24
CA THR A 53 15.75 -4.71 7.88
C THR A 53 15.26 -3.30 7.58
N PRO A 54 16.01 -2.51 6.79
CA PRO A 54 15.53 -1.22 6.32
C PRO A 54 14.32 -1.40 5.40
N ALA A 55 13.41 -0.43 5.42
CA ALA A 55 12.39 -0.28 4.41
C ALA A 55 13.06 0.02 3.06
N VAL A 56 12.53 -0.55 1.98
CA VAL A 56 13.06 -0.42 0.62
C VAL A 56 11.89 -0.22 -0.34
N LEU A 57 12.14 0.43 -1.48
CA LEU A 57 11.07 0.73 -2.45
C LEU A 57 10.32 -0.52 -2.92
N ASP A 58 11.02 -1.64 -3.05
CA ASP A 58 10.42 -2.94 -3.43
C ASP A 58 9.29 -3.42 -2.51
N SER A 59 9.19 -2.92 -1.27
CA SER A 59 8.06 -3.24 -0.39
C SER A 59 6.72 -2.64 -0.84
N TYR A 60 6.74 -1.75 -1.85
CA TYR A 60 5.57 -1.10 -2.45
C TYR A 60 5.10 -1.78 -3.75
N ARG A 61 5.64 -2.97 -4.07
CA ARG A 61 5.07 -3.83 -5.11
C ARG A 61 3.77 -4.47 -4.63
N CYS A 62 2.95 -4.96 -5.56
CA CYS A 62 1.73 -5.69 -5.24
C CYS A 62 2.03 -6.85 -4.28
N ARG A 63 1.38 -6.89 -3.12
CA ARG A 63 1.54 -7.95 -2.11
C ARG A 63 1.09 -9.33 -2.63
N GLY A 64 0.14 -9.37 -3.56
CA GLY A 64 -0.37 -10.61 -4.13
C GLY A 64 0.60 -11.25 -5.13
N CYS A 65 1.05 -10.51 -6.14
CA CYS A 65 1.85 -11.06 -7.25
C CYS A 65 3.31 -10.59 -7.31
N GLY A 66 3.72 -9.68 -6.44
CA GLY A 66 5.09 -9.12 -6.39
C GLY A 66 5.46 -8.22 -7.57
N GLN A 67 4.50 -7.85 -8.42
CA GLN A 67 4.72 -6.99 -9.59
C GLN A 67 4.34 -5.54 -9.28
N TRP A 68 4.83 -4.59 -10.08
CA TRP A 68 4.54 -3.16 -9.97
C TRP A 68 3.18 -2.74 -10.57
N GLY A 69 2.32 -3.68 -10.97
CA GLY A 69 1.07 -3.41 -11.68
C GLY A 69 0.92 -4.25 -12.94
N PRO A 70 0.02 -3.88 -13.88
CA PRO A 70 -0.79 -2.65 -13.88
C PRO A 70 -1.94 -2.69 -12.87
N TYR A 71 -2.42 -1.50 -12.50
CA TYR A 71 -3.52 -1.29 -11.55
C TYR A 71 -4.68 -0.54 -12.20
N ARG A 72 -5.89 -0.75 -11.69
CA ARG A 72 -7.09 0.05 -12.00
C ARG A 72 -7.69 0.59 -10.71
N ARG A 73 -8.57 1.58 -10.80
CA ARG A 73 -9.38 2.03 -9.65
C ARG A 73 -10.20 0.86 -9.09
N THR A 74 -10.27 0.78 -7.77
CA THR A 74 -11.08 -0.22 -7.06
C THR A 74 -12.57 0.07 -7.22
N VAL A 75 -13.37 -0.99 -7.35
CA VAL A 75 -14.84 -0.92 -7.44
C VAL A 75 -15.49 -1.76 -6.34
N ALA A 76 -16.78 -1.55 -6.11
CA ALA A 76 -17.54 -2.31 -5.12
C ALA A 76 -17.45 -3.82 -5.39
N GLY A 77 -17.11 -4.59 -4.35
CA GLY A 77 -16.92 -6.04 -4.43
C GLY A 77 -15.48 -6.50 -4.67
N ASP A 78 -14.55 -5.63 -5.05
CA ASP A 78 -13.13 -5.99 -5.18
C ASP A 78 -12.49 -6.34 -3.82
N CYS A 79 -12.92 -5.66 -2.76
CA CYS A 79 -12.35 -5.81 -1.42
C CYS A 79 -13.46 -6.05 -0.39
N PRO A 80 -13.31 -7.03 0.51
CA PRO A 80 -14.26 -7.22 1.60
C PRO A 80 -14.19 -6.03 2.58
N PRO A 81 -15.34 -5.60 3.15
CA PRO A 81 -15.36 -4.54 4.15
C PRO A 81 -14.46 -4.85 5.36
N GLY A 82 -13.72 -3.84 5.81
CA GLY A 82 -12.83 -3.95 6.98
C GLY A 82 -11.46 -4.59 6.70
N ALA A 83 -11.13 -4.89 5.45
CA ALA A 83 -9.78 -5.32 5.08
C ALA A 83 -8.75 -4.21 5.31
N THR A 84 -7.58 -4.58 5.80
CA THR A 84 -6.42 -3.67 5.85
C THR A 84 -5.70 -3.69 4.51
N LEU A 85 -5.48 -2.51 3.94
CA LEU A 85 -4.83 -2.35 2.64
C LEU A 85 -3.34 -2.02 2.81
N ASN A 86 -2.51 -2.54 1.91
CA ASN A 86 -1.11 -2.14 1.78
C ASN A 86 -0.96 -0.97 0.81
N ALA A 87 0.13 -0.20 0.94
CA ALA A 87 0.52 0.78 -0.07
C ALA A 87 1.06 0.09 -1.31
N VAL A 88 0.83 0.69 -2.48
CA VAL A 88 1.57 0.41 -3.72
C VAL A 88 1.94 1.71 -4.41
N VAL A 89 3.11 1.76 -5.04
CA VAL A 89 3.45 2.91 -5.89
C VAL A 89 2.62 2.82 -7.17
N CYS A 90 1.75 3.80 -7.38
CA CYS A 90 0.91 3.92 -8.56
C CYS A 90 0.57 5.39 -8.83
N GLU A 91 1.15 5.96 -9.88
CA GLU A 91 0.95 7.38 -10.28
C GLU A 91 -0.40 7.64 -10.97
N HIS A 92 -1.17 6.59 -11.29
CA HIS A 92 -2.32 6.65 -12.19
C HIS A 92 -3.67 6.90 -11.50
N VAL A 93 -3.67 7.29 -10.23
CA VAL A 93 -4.91 7.51 -9.47
C VAL A 93 -5.18 8.99 -9.37
N THR A 94 -5.63 9.56 -10.47
CA THR A 94 -6.33 10.86 -10.53
C THR A 94 -7.83 10.63 -10.55
#